data_AF-A0A401T8C3-F1
#
_entry.id   AF-A0A401T8C3-F1
#
_cell.length_a   1.000
_cell.length_b   1.000
_cell.length_c   1.000
_cell.angle_alpha   90.00
_cell.angle_beta   90.00
_cell.angle_gamma   90.00
#
_symmetry.space_group_name_H-M   'P 1'
#
loop_
_entity.id
_entity.type
_entity.pdbx_description
1 polymer ?
#
loop_
_entity_poly.entity_id
_entity_poly.type
_entity_poly.pdbx_seq_one_letter_code
_entity_poly.pdbx_strand_id
1 'polypeptide(L)'
;MAPESINFRRFTSASDVWMFGVCMWEILMYGVKPFQGVKNNDVIGRIENGERLPMPPNCPPTLYSLMTKCWAYDPSRRPRFNELKQQL
;
A
#
# COMPACT_ATOMS: atom_id res chain seq x y z
N MET A 1 -5.83 0.25 5.31
CA MET A 1 -6.74 1.11 4.51
C MET A 1 -5.94 2.26 3.92
N ALA A 2 -6.39 2.81 2.79
CA ALA A 2 -5.79 4.01 2.23
C ALA A 2 -6.03 5.24 3.15
N PRO A 3 -5.13 6.23 3.18
CA PRO A 3 -5.27 7.40 4.05
C PRO A 3 -6.60 8.14 3.88
N GLU A 4 -7.04 8.33 2.64
CA GLU A 4 -8.30 9.04 2.34
C GLU A 4 -9.55 8.27 2.79
N SER A 5 -9.47 6.94 2.86
CA SER A 5 -10.54 6.09 3.37
C SER A 5 -10.65 6.19 4.89
N ILE A 6 -9.52 6.34 5.59
CA ILE A 6 -9.48 6.53 7.04
C ILE A 6 -9.95 7.94 7.41
N ASN A 7 -9.34 8.97 6.80
CA ASN A 7 -9.53 10.36 7.21
C ASN A 7 -10.85 10.95 6.71
N PHE A 8 -11.28 10.59 5.51
CA PHE A 8 -12.42 11.24 4.84
C PHE A 8 -13.52 10.28 4.44
N ARG A 9 -13.43 9.00 4.82
CA ARG A 9 -14.36 7.93 4.41
C ARG A 9 -14.57 7.88 2.90
N ARG A 10 -13.52 8.19 2.13
CA ARG A 10 -13.56 8.16 0.66
C ARG A 10 -13.07 6.81 0.15
N PHE A 11 -13.93 6.14 -0.60
CA PHE A 11 -13.66 4.82 -1.19
C PHE A 11 -13.76 4.93 -2.71
N THR A 12 -12.72 4.54 -3.41
CA THR A 12 -12.59 4.62 -4.87
C THR A 12 -11.71 3.48 -5.38
N SER A 13 -11.66 3.25 -6.68
CA SER A 13 -10.69 2.31 -7.24
C SER A 13 -9.23 2.63 -6.86
N ALA A 14 -8.90 3.91 -6.62
CA ALA A 14 -7.56 4.29 -6.17
C ALA A 14 -7.28 3.88 -4.70
N SER A 15 -8.29 3.85 -3.82
CA SER A 15 -8.14 3.28 -2.48
C SER A 15 -8.00 1.77 -2.52
N ASP A 16 -8.65 1.11 -3.49
CA ASP A 16 -8.48 -0.33 -3.72
C ASP A 16 -7.06 -0.65 -4.23
N VAL A 17 -6.48 0.19 -5.09
CA VAL A 17 -5.08 0.06 -5.53
C VAL A 17 -4.12 0.12 -4.35
N TRP A 18 -4.35 1.01 -3.38
CA TRP A 18 -3.56 1.03 -2.15
C TRP A 18 -3.63 -0.31 -1.41
N MET A 19 -4.84 -0.82 -1.22
CA MET A 19 -5.07 -2.09 -0.53
C MET A 19 -4.52 -3.28 -1.31
N PHE A 20 -4.51 -3.22 -2.64
CA PHE A 20 -3.84 -4.20 -3.48
C PHE A 20 -2.34 -4.24 -3.20
N GLY A 21 -1.68 -3.07 -3.11
CA GLY A 21 -0.27 -3.00 -2.71
C GLY A 21 -0.02 -3.61 -1.32
N VAL A 22 -0.90 -3.34 -0.34
CA VAL A 22 -0.82 -3.96 1.00
C VAL A 22 -0.97 -5.49 0.91
N CYS A 23 -1.94 -5.98 0.13
CA CYS A 23 -2.17 -7.41 -0.08
C CYS A 23 -0.97 -8.11 -0.74
N MET A 24 -0.37 -7.49 -1.77
CA MET A 24 0.88 -8.00 -2.37
C MET A 24 1.98 -8.15 -1.34
N TRP A 25 2.15 -7.14 -0.47
CA TRP A 25 3.13 -7.17 0.60
C TRP A 25 2.83 -8.30 1.60
N GLU A 26 1.57 -8.47 2.01
CA GLU A 26 1.15 -9.55 2.92
C GLU A 26 1.44 -10.95 2.33
N ILE A 27 1.19 -11.14 1.03
CA ILE A 27 1.49 -12.40 0.32
C ILE A 27 2.99 -12.68 0.37
N LEU A 28 3.83 -11.70 0.04
CA LEU A 28 5.29 -11.84 0.01
C LEU A 28 5.91 -11.97 1.41
N MET A 29 5.23 -11.47 2.42
CA MET A 29 5.60 -11.63 3.83
C MET A 29 5.00 -12.87 4.46
N TYR A 30 4.43 -13.80 3.68
CA TYR A 30 3.85 -15.05 4.15
C TYR A 30 2.78 -14.86 5.24
N GLY A 31 1.95 -13.82 5.11
CA GLY A 31 0.83 -13.54 6.00
C GLY A 31 1.18 -12.73 7.25
N VAL A 32 2.38 -12.17 7.36
CA VAL A 32 2.72 -11.21 8.44
C VAL A 32 1.80 -10.00 8.36
N LYS A 33 1.35 -9.53 9.52
CA LYS A 33 0.45 -8.38 9.63
C LYS A 33 1.19 -7.08 9.25
N PRO A 34 0.64 -6.22 8.39
CA PRO A 34 1.22 -4.91 8.10
C PRO A 34 1.24 -4.04 9.36
N PHE A 35 2.33 -3.30 9.56
CA PHE A 35 2.56 -2.48 10.76
C PHE A 35 2.38 -3.26 12.08
N GLN A 36 2.88 -4.50 12.14
CA GLN A 36 2.81 -5.34 13.34
C GLN A 36 3.32 -4.61 14.59
N GLY A 37 2.56 -4.68 15.68
CA GLY A 37 2.88 -4.01 16.94
C GLY A 37 2.48 -2.53 17.02
N VAL A 38 1.96 -1.94 15.93
CA VAL A 38 1.44 -0.58 15.91
C VAL A 38 -0.08 -0.59 16.08
N LYS A 39 -0.62 0.32 16.92
CA LYS A 39 -2.08 0.47 17.06
C LYS A 39 -2.64 1.11 15.80
N ASN A 40 -3.85 0.71 15.39
CA ASN A 40 -4.49 1.22 14.18
C ASN A 40 -4.54 2.76 14.11
N ASN A 41 -4.77 3.43 15.26
CA ASN A 41 -4.82 4.89 15.33
C ASN A 41 -3.45 5.57 15.11
N ASP A 42 -2.34 4.86 15.34
CA ASP A 42 -0.99 5.39 15.16
C ASP A 42 -0.46 5.12 13.74
N VAL A 43 -1.02 4.11 13.05
CA VAL A 43 -0.63 3.75 11.68
C VAL A 43 -0.87 4.90 10.70
N ILE A 44 -1.97 5.64 10.84
CA ILE A 44 -2.28 6.76 9.94
C ILE A 44 -1.23 7.87 10.04
N GLY A 45 -0.83 8.25 11.26
CA GLY A 45 0.20 9.27 11.47
C GLY A 45 1.57 8.86 10.91
N ARG A 46 1.93 7.56 11.00
CA ARG A 46 3.14 7.03 10.37
C ARG A 46 3.08 7.15 8.84
N ILE A 47 1.95 6.79 8.23
CA ILE A 47 1.76 6.89 6.78
C ILE A 47 1.81 8.35 6.30
N GLU A 48 1.21 9.27 7.05
CA GLU A 48 1.24 10.72 6.80
C GLU A 48 2.66 11.29 6.92
N ASN A 49 3.47 10.76 7.84
CA ASN A 49 4.91 11.07 7.96
C ASN A 49 5.78 10.42 6.87
N GLY A 50 5.18 9.73 5.90
CA GLY A 50 5.89 9.11 4.79
C GLY A 50 6.38 7.68 5.03
N GLU A 51 6.11 7.09 6.20
CA GLU A 51 6.45 5.70 6.47
C GLU A 51 5.65 4.76 5.55
N ARG A 52 6.33 3.73 5.03
CA ARG A 52 5.74 2.69 4.18
C ARG A 52 6.21 1.32 4.65
N LEU A 53 5.50 0.28 4.21
CA LEU A 53 5.88 -1.09 4.52
C LEU A 53 7.27 -1.41 3.93
N PRO A 54 8.13 -2.14 4.65
CA PRO A 54 9.49 -2.43 4.20
C PRO A 54 9.49 -3.39 3.00
N MET A 55 10.60 -3.47 2.27
CA MET A 55 10.75 -4.46 1.20
C MET A 55 10.71 -5.89 1.79
N PRO A 56 9.84 -6.79 1.32
CA PRO A 56 9.83 -8.18 1.78
C PRO A 56 11.14 -8.92 1.43
N PRO A 57 11.52 -9.94 2.22
CA PRO A 57 12.64 -10.83 1.87
C PRO A 57 12.43 -11.47 0.49
N ASN A 58 13.48 -11.57 -0.31
CA ASN A 58 13.45 -12.15 -1.67
C ASN A 58 12.47 -11.47 -2.65
N CYS A 59 12.00 -10.26 -2.35
CA CYS A 59 11.15 -9.49 -3.26
C CYS A 59 11.99 -8.88 -4.40
N PRO A 60 11.63 -9.09 -5.68
CA PRO A 60 12.27 -8.39 -6.79
C PRO A 60 12.12 -6.87 -6.64
N PRO A 61 13.18 -6.07 -6.88
CA PRO A 61 13.12 -4.61 -6.74
C PRO A 61 12.03 -3.95 -7.60
N THR A 62 11.74 -4.51 -8.77
CA THR A 62 10.67 -4.06 -9.67
C THR A 62 9.28 -4.21 -9.04
N LEU A 63 9.05 -5.31 -8.33
CA LEU A 63 7.79 -5.58 -7.65
C LEU A 63 7.59 -4.66 -6.44
N TYR A 64 8.65 -4.39 -5.69
CA TYR A 64 8.62 -3.40 -4.60
C TYR A 64 8.42 -1.97 -5.13
N SER A 65 9.02 -1.62 -6.27
CA SER A 65 8.73 -0.35 -6.95
C SER A 65 7.26 -0.23 -7.34
N LEU A 66 6.61 -1.32 -7.77
CA LEU A 66 5.18 -1.34 -8.05
C LEU A 66 4.34 -1.13 -6.79
N MET A 67 4.65 -1.84 -5.70
CA MET A 67 3.98 -1.67 -4.41
C MET A 67 4.08 -0.24 -3.88
N THR A 68 5.28 0.36 -3.93
CA THR A 68 5.48 1.75 -3.48
C THR A 68 4.71 2.77 -4.32
N LYS A 69 4.53 2.55 -5.62
CA LYS A 69 3.63 3.35 -6.47
C LYS A 69 2.16 3.22 -6.04
N CYS A 70 1.71 2.02 -5.68
CA CYS A 70 0.37 1.82 -5.12
C CYS A 70 0.16 2.59 -3.81
N TRP A 71 1.22 2.82 -3.04
CA TRP A 71 1.19 3.57 -1.78
C TRP A 71 1.51 5.07 -1.90
N ALA A 72 1.34 5.66 -3.09
CA ALA A 72 1.38 7.11 -3.23
C ALA A 72 0.30 7.75 -2.34
N TYR A 73 0.68 8.78 -1.58
CA TYR A 73 -0.27 9.45 -0.67
C TYR A 73 -1.44 10.07 -1.45
N ASP A 74 -1.10 10.85 -2.50
CA ASP A 74 -2.08 11.36 -3.47
C ASP A 74 -2.68 10.20 -4.29
N PRO A 75 -4.00 9.96 -4.20
CA PRO A 75 -4.67 8.90 -4.96
C PRO A 75 -4.52 9.02 -6.47
N SER A 76 -4.37 10.24 -7.01
CA SER A 76 -4.24 10.47 -8.46
C SER A 76 -2.89 9.99 -9.02
N ARG A 77 -1.89 9.83 -8.16
CA ARG A 77 -0.55 9.35 -8.51
C ARG A 77 -0.41 7.83 -8.47
N ARG A 78 -1.45 7.12 -8.02
CA ARG A 78 -1.48 5.67 -7.97
C ARG A 78 -1.79 5.12 -9.37
N PRO A 79 -1.17 4.00 -9.78
CA PRO A 79 -1.49 3.36 -11.05
C PRO A 79 -2.92 2.82 -11.03
N ARG A 80 -3.56 2.75 -12.20
CA ARG A 80 -4.84 2.07 -12.37
C ARG A 80 -4.62 0.56 -12.47
N PHE A 81 -5.63 -0.23 -12.14
CA PHE A 81 -5.55 -1.69 -12.25
C PHE A 81 -5.18 -2.20 -13.66
N ASN A 82 -5.61 -1.51 -14.72
CA ASN A 82 -5.20 -1.87 -16.08
C ASN A 82 -3.69 -1.71 -16.32
N GLU A 83 -3.07 -0.71 -15.70
CA GLU A 83 -1.62 -0.47 -15.77
C GLU A 83 -0.85 -1.49 -14.90
N LEU A 84 -1.41 -1.85 -13.75
CA LEU A 84 -0.86 -2.89 -12.87
C LEU A 84 -0.83 -4.25 -13.58
N LYS A 85 -1.91 -4.61 -14.28
CA LYS A 85 -2.02 -5.85 -15.05
C LYS A 85 -0.94 -5.97 -16.14
N GLN A 86 -0.48 -4.86 -16.70
CA GLN A 86 0.56 -4.87 -17.74
C GLN A 86 1.98 -4.97 -17.17
N GLN A 87 2.17 -4.68 -15.88
CA GLN A 87 3.47 -4.65 -15.20
C GLN A 87 3.74 -5.90 -14.35
N LEU A 88 2.76 -6.79 -14.22
CA LEU A 88 2.81 -8.06 -13.51
C LEU A 88 2.79 -9.22 -14.52
#